data_AF-U9TXY7-F1
#
_entry.id   AF-U9TXY7-F1
#
_cell.length_a   1.000
_cell.length_b   1.000
_cell.length_c   1.000
_cell.angle_alpha   90.00
_cell.angle_beta   90.00
_cell.angle_gamma   90.00
#
_symmetry.space_group_name_H-M   'P 1'
#
loop_
_entity.id
_entity.type
_entity.pdbx_description
1 polymer ?
#
loop_
_entity_poly.entity_id
_entity_poly.type
_entity_poly.pdbx_seq_one_letter_code
_entity_poly.pdbx_strand_id
1 'polypeptide(L)'
;MKVLKEHNLDTVGSMGTNFLIVDCGNSTVDLTTWQLLENDKLEEKTIRASGFCGGVYVDKSFLAFIARKIGSTVLTLLEENHYGELQYMVKEFCKKVKFLFTGNKEEYKTVELDLEYVCPIIKQYVTGDKLEQLEEDEWIIELKFEDVKRIFDPVVNKIIKLICEQLNNSGPISAMFLVGGFNESRYLQKRIREEFSSKVKNSNISVPSQPVVASLRGGNRILTL
;
A
#
# COMPACT_ATOMS: atom_id res chain seq x y z
N MET A 1 15.71 18.81 10.62
CA MET A 1 16.84 18.29 9.82
C MET A 1 17.26 16.89 10.22
N LYS A 2 16.63 16.25 11.21
CA LYS A 2 17.16 15.02 11.83
C LYS A 2 17.14 13.86 10.84
N VAL A 3 16.08 13.73 10.05
CA VAL A 3 15.95 12.71 9.00
C VAL A 3 16.98 12.93 7.89
N LEU A 4 17.23 14.19 7.50
CA LEU A 4 18.28 14.49 6.51
C LEU A 4 19.66 14.08 7.01
N LYS A 5 19.99 14.32 8.29
CA LYS A 5 21.26 13.88 8.90
C LYS A 5 21.39 12.37 8.96
N GLU A 6 20.32 11.69 9.39
CA GLU A 6 20.26 10.21 9.45
C GLU A 6 20.54 9.56 8.09
N HIS A 7 20.21 10.25 7.00
CA HIS A 7 20.41 9.80 5.63
C HIS A 7 21.59 10.45 4.90
N ASN A 8 22.48 11.16 5.62
CA ASN A 8 23.65 11.87 5.08
C ASN A 8 23.31 12.89 3.97
N LEU A 9 22.13 13.50 4.05
CA LEU A 9 21.62 14.48 3.09
C LEU A 9 21.86 15.93 3.53
N ASP A 10 22.44 16.21 4.69
CA ASP A 10 22.68 17.56 5.23
C ASP A 10 24.14 18.06 5.11
N THR A 11 24.97 17.39 4.30
CA THR A 11 26.38 17.74 4.14
C THR A 11 26.61 18.76 3.01
N VAL A 12 27.72 19.49 3.02
CA VAL A 12 28.04 20.48 1.96
C VAL A 12 28.07 19.85 0.55
N GLY A 13 28.28 18.53 0.44
CA GLY A 13 28.22 17.78 -0.83
C GLY A 13 26.83 17.31 -1.26
N SER A 14 25.78 17.54 -0.47
CA SER A 14 24.39 17.21 -0.80
C SER A 14 23.54 18.43 -1.20
N MET A 15 24.14 19.62 -1.28
CA MET A 15 23.46 20.80 -1.82
C MET A 15 23.09 20.57 -3.30
N GLY A 16 21.86 20.89 -3.66
CA GLY A 16 21.30 20.60 -4.98
C GLY A 16 20.86 19.14 -5.18
N THR A 17 20.92 18.28 -4.16
CA THR A 17 20.42 16.90 -4.26
C THR A 17 18.91 16.84 -4.21
N ASN A 18 18.34 15.94 -5.02
CA ASN A 18 16.91 15.70 -5.04
C ASN A 18 16.58 14.47 -4.18
N PHE A 19 15.46 14.50 -3.48
CA PHE A 19 14.88 13.34 -2.82
C PHE A 19 13.39 13.25 -3.15
N LEU A 20 12.90 12.02 -3.21
CA LEU A 20 11.52 11.71 -3.54
C LEU A 20 10.77 11.34 -2.26
N ILE A 21 9.64 12.00 -2.00
CA ILE A 21 8.67 11.55 -1.00
C ILE A 21 7.58 10.79 -1.75
N VAL A 22 7.32 9.56 -1.32
CA VAL A 22 6.21 8.71 -1.78
C VAL A 22 5.27 8.51 -0.60
N ASP A 23 4.18 9.27 -0.57
CA ASP A 23 3.13 9.14 0.43
C ASP A 23 2.15 8.04 0.00
N CYS A 24 2.37 6.83 0.50
CA CYS A 24 1.52 5.67 0.28
C CYS A 24 0.32 5.74 1.23
N GLY A 25 -0.61 6.66 0.96
CA GLY A 25 -1.85 6.80 1.70
C GLY A 25 -2.80 5.61 1.53
N ASN A 26 -3.88 5.60 2.31
CA ASN A 26 -4.91 4.56 2.18
C ASN A 26 -5.77 4.76 0.93
N SER A 27 -6.03 6.00 0.51
CA SER A 27 -6.83 6.28 -0.70
C SER A 27 -5.95 6.65 -1.88
N THR A 28 -5.12 7.67 -1.74
CA THR A 28 -4.22 8.15 -2.77
C THR A 28 -2.79 7.76 -2.47
N VAL A 29 -1.99 7.70 -3.52
CA VAL A 29 -0.53 7.72 -3.42
C VAL A 29 -0.04 9.01 -4.06
N ASP A 30 0.64 9.84 -3.27
CA ASP A 30 1.07 11.18 -3.66
C ASP A 30 2.61 11.26 -3.69
N LEU A 31 3.15 11.80 -4.77
CA LEU A 31 4.59 11.85 -5.01
C LEU A 31 5.03 13.30 -5.13
N THR A 32 6.13 13.63 -4.45
CA THR A 32 6.71 14.98 -4.53
C THR A 32 8.23 14.88 -4.49
N THR A 33 8.87 15.51 -5.47
CA THR A 33 10.33 15.64 -5.51
C THR A 33 10.73 16.96 -4.90
N TRP A 34 11.64 16.87 -3.94
CA TRP A 34 12.21 18.01 -3.24
C TRP A 34 13.69 18.12 -3.55
N GLN A 35 14.19 19.34 -3.60
CA GLN A 35 15.61 19.65 -3.69
C GLN A 35 16.05 20.33 -2.39
N LEU A 36 17.19 19.90 -1.85
CA LEU A 36 17.87 20.61 -0.77
C LEU A 36 18.70 21.74 -1.34
N LEU A 37 18.40 22.97 -0.92
CA LEU A 37 19.09 24.19 -1.31
C LEU A 37 20.04 24.66 -0.19
N GLU A 38 20.69 25.80 -0.43
CA GLU A 38 21.52 26.44 0.59
C GLU A 38 20.74 26.86 1.83
N ASN A 39 21.45 26.82 2.97
CA ASN A 39 20.90 27.10 4.30
C ASN A 39 19.74 26.17 4.68
N ASP A 40 19.82 24.91 4.26
CA ASP A 40 18.86 23.84 4.56
C ASP A 40 17.42 24.14 4.13
N LYS A 41 17.25 24.97 3.09
CA LYS A 41 15.94 25.25 2.49
C LYS A 41 15.53 24.12 1.57
N LEU A 42 14.22 23.88 1.49
CA LEU A 42 13.64 22.85 0.63
C LEU A 42 12.77 23.51 -0.45
N GLU A 43 12.97 23.09 -1.70
CA GLU A 43 12.15 23.52 -2.83
C GLU A 43 11.53 22.31 -3.53
N GLU A 44 10.25 22.45 -3.91
CA GLU A 44 9.53 21.43 -4.68
C GLU A 44 9.90 21.59 -6.17
N LYS A 45 10.46 20.54 -6.77
CA LYS A 45 11.10 20.63 -8.09
C LYS A 45 10.18 20.25 -9.25
N THR A 46 9.22 19.38 -9.00
CA THR A 46 8.36 18.79 -10.03
C THR A 46 6.90 18.99 -9.69
N ILE A 47 6.04 19.01 -10.70
CA ILE A 47 4.59 18.87 -10.50
C ILE A 47 4.33 17.56 -9.75
N ARG A 48 3.47 17.63 -8.73
CA ARG A 48 3.07 16.47 -7.94
C ARG A 48 2.34 15.45 -8.82
N ALA A 49 2.73 14.19 -8.68
CA ALA A 49 1.97 13.08 -9.24
C ALA A 49 1.09 12.48 -8.15
N SER A 50 -0.14 12.10 -8.49
CA SER A 50 -1.08 11.48 -7.57
C SER A 50 -1.83 10.34 -8.27
N GLY A 51 -2.06 9.26 -7.55
CA GLY A 51 -2.75 8.08 -8.06
C GLY A 51 -3.77 7.51 -7.08
N PHE A 52 -4.91 7.09 -7.62
CA PHE A 52 -5.94 6.33 -6.91
C PHE A 52 -5.54 4.86 -6.77
N CYS A 53 -4.52 4.59 -5.98
CA CYS A 53 -3.91 3.26 -5.81
C CYS A 53 -3.41 2.99 -4.37
N GLY A 54 -3.98 3.67 -3.37
CA GLY A 54 -3.66 3.41 -1.97
C GLY A 54 -4.16 2.06 -1.43
N GLY A 55 -3.97 1.83 -0.13
CA GLY A 55 -4.34 0.58 0.53
C GLY A 55 -5.79 0.12 0.34
N VAL A 56 -6.76 1.04 0.20
CA VAL A 56 -8.18 0.72 -0.02
C VAL A 56 -8.41 -0.03 -1.34
N TYR A 57 -7.52 0.13 -2.31
CA TYR A 57 -7.63 -0.58 -3.59
C TYR A 57 -7.21 -2.05 -3.46
N VAL A 58 -6.37 -2.39 -2.48
CA VAL A 58 -6.10 -3.79 -2.12
C VAL A 58 -7.33 -4.39 -1.45
N ASP A 59 -7.99 -3.63 -0.57
CA ASP A 59 -9.24 -4.07 0.09
C ASP A 59 -10.34 -4.35 -0.94
N LYS A 60 -10.49 -3.45 -1.93
CA LYS A 60 -11.40 -3.65 -3.07
C LYS A 60 -11.05 -4.89 -3.89
N SER A 61 -9.76 -5.15 -4.13
CA SER A 61 -9.32 -6.33 -4.87
C SER A 61 -9.55 -7.63 -4.09
N PHE A 62 -9.39 -7.59 -2.75
CA PHE A 62 -9.78 -8.68 -1.86
C PHE A 62 -11.29 -8.93 -1.90
N LEU A 63 -12.12 -7.89 -1.81
CA LEU A 63 -13.58 -8.04 -1.93
C LEU A 63 -13.98 -8.61 -3.30
N ALA A 64 -13.32 -8.21 -4.39
CA ALA A 64 -13.53 -8.83 -5.70
C ALA A 64 -13.13 -10.32 -5.74
N PHE A 65 -12.11 -10.72 -4.98
CA PHE A 65 -11.80 -12.14 -4.78
C PHE A 65 -12.92 -12.86 -4.01
N ILE A 66 -13.42 -12.28 -2.93
CA ILE A 66 -14.54 -12.83 -2.16
C ILE A 66 -15.82 -12.95 -3.01
N ALA A 67 -16.17 -11.94 -3.82
CA ALA A 67 -17.31 -12.01 -4.74
C ALA A 67 -17.24 -13.19 -5.71
N ARG A 68 -16.03 -13.58 -6.16
CA ARG A 68 -15.88 -14.77 -7.00
C ARG A 68 -16.26 -16.05 -6.24
N LYS A 69 -15.95 -16.12 -4.95
CA LYS A 69 -16.28 -17.24 -4.05
C LYS A 69 -17.75 -17.28 -3.69
N ILE A 70 -18.34 -16.16 -3.23
CA ILE A 70 -19.70 -16.15 -2.66
C ILE A 70 -20.79 -15.70 -3.65
N GLY A 71 -20.42 -15.02 -4.74
CA GLY A 71 -21.36 -14.37 -5.67
C GLY A 71 -21.29 -12.86 -5.60
N SER A 72 -21.23 -12.20 -6.76
CA SER A 72 -21.21 -10.73 -6.83
C SER A 72 -22.49 -10.13 -6.25
N THR A 73 -23.66 -10.71 -6.52
CA THR A 73 -24.94 -10.27 -5.96
C THR A 73 -24.95 -10.38 -4.43
N VAL A 74 -24.40 -11.46 -3.88
CA VAL A 74 -24.27 -11.64 -2.43
C VAL A 74 -23.35 -10.56 -1.84
N LEU A 75 -22.20 -10.29 -2.47
CA LEU A 75 -21.30 -9.23 -2.01
C LEU A 75 -22.00 -7.86 -2.01
N THR A 76 -22.71 -7.49 -3.09
CA THR A 76 -23.45 -6.22 -3.15
C THR A 76 -24.52 -6.13 -2.06
N LEU A 77 -25.22 -7.23 -1.78
CA LEU A 77 -26.19 -7.27 -0.69
C LEU A 77 -25.53 -7.00 0.68
N LEU A 78 -24.34 -7.58 0.92
CA LEU A 78 -23.58 -7.31 2.14
C LEU A 78 -23.12 -5.84 2.22
N GLU A 79 -22.68 -5.26 1.10
CA GLU A 79 -22.29 -3.84 1.05
C GLU A 79 -23.45 -2.91 1.43
N GLU A 80 -24.66 -3.23 1.00
CA GLU A 80 -25.87 -2.43 1.23
C GLU A 80 -26.51 -2.65 2.60
N ASN A 81 -26.54 -3.90 3.09
CA ASN A 81 -27.36 -4.30 4.22
C ASN A 81 -26.57 -4.82 5.44
N HIS A 82 -25.33 -5.26 5.24
CA HIS A 82 -24.49 -5.89 6.28
C HIS A 82 -23.06 -5.33 6.26
N TYR A 83 -22.97 -3.99 6.13
CA TYR A 83 -21.69 -3.30 5.96
C TYR A 83 -20.74 -3.53 7.15
N GLY A 84 -21.26 -3.66 8.37
CA GLY A 84 -20.44 -3.89 9.57
C GLY A 84 -19.67 -5.20 9.52
N GLU A 85 -20.36 -6.28 9.17
CA GLU A 85 -19.81 -7.62 9.00
C GLU A 85 -18.83 -7.68 7.82
N LEU A 86 -19.17 -7.02 6.71
CA LEU A 86 -18.26 -6.89 5.57
C LEU A 86 -16.95 -6.18 5.97
N GLN A 87 -17.05 -5.07 6.71
CA GLN A 87 -15.89 -4.35 7.21
C GLN A 87 -15.09 -5.16 8.23
N TYR A 88 -15.75 -5.98 9.05
CA TYR A 88 -15.05 -6.88 9.97
C TYR A 88 -14.21 -7.92 9.22
N MET A 89 -14.76 -8.52 8.15
CA MET A 89 -14.00 -9.41 7.27
C MET A 89 -12.81 -8.72 6.60
N VAL A 90 -12.98 -7.49 6.09
CA VAL A 90 -11.86 -6.70 5.53
C VAL A 90 -10.80 -6.39 6.60
N LYS A 91 -11.22 -6.08 7.83
CA LYS A 91 -10.32 -5.84 8.96
C LYS A 91 -9.49 -7.09 9.31
N GLU A 92 -10.10 -8.26 9.30
CA GLU A 92 -9.39 -9.52 9.53
C GLU A 92 -8.40 -9.83 8.41
N PHE A 93 -8.77 -9.60 7.14
CA PHE A 93 -7.84 -9.66 6.01
C PHE A 93 -6.67 -8.68 6.18
N CYS A 94 -6.94 -7.45 6.61
CA CYS A 94 -5.89 -6.45 6.83
C CYS A 94 -4.84 -6.93 7.85
N LYS A 95 -5.31 -7.43 9.00
CA LYS A 95 -4.45 -7.89 10.10
C LYS A 95 -3.65 -9.13 9.74
N LYS A 96 -4.29 -10.13 9.15
CA LYS A 96 -3.69 -11.45 8.91
C LYS A 96 -2.88 -11.49 7.62
N VAL A 97 -3.22 -10.67 6.64
CA VAL A 97 -2.66 -10.75 5.29
C VAL A 97 -2.08 -9.42 4.83
N LYS A 98 -2.87 -8.35 4.77
CA LYS A 98 -2.49 -7.14 4.00
C LYS A 98 -1.13 -6.53 4.43
N PHE A 99 -0.91 -6.43 5.74
CA PHE A 99 0.31 -5.85 6.27
C PHE A 99 1.46 -6.87 6.43
N LEU A 100 1.12 -8.15 6.57
CA LEU A 100 2.09 -9.22 6.83
C LEU A 100 2.64 -9.89 5.56
N PHE A 101 1.88 -9.84 4.46
CA PHE A 101 2.28 -10.45 3.19
C PHE A 101 3.59 -9.84 2.70
N THR A 102 4.59 -10.69 2.46
CA THR A 102 5.93 -10.30 1.99
C THR A 102 6.14 -10.61 0.51
N GLY A 103 5.25 -11.40 -0.10
CA GLY A 103 5.47 -11.94 -1.44
C GLY A 103 6.63 -12.94 -1.55
N ASN A 104 7.16 -13.46 -0.43
CA ASN A 104 8.06 -14.61 -0.44
C ASN A 104 7.21 -15.90 -0.42
N LYS A 105 7.31 -16.72 -1.47
CA LYS A 105 6.54 -17.95 -1.61
C LYS A 105 6.96 -19.03 -0.62
N GLU A 106 8.25 -19.12 -0.30
CA GLU A 106 8.81 -20.15 0.59
C GLU A 106 8.41 -19.93 2.05
N GLU A 107 8.20 -18.67 2.44
CA GLU A 107 7.78 -18.30 3.80
C GLU A 107 6.24 -18.24 3.96
N TYR A 108 5.50 -18.23 2.85
CA TYR A 108 4.06 -17.99 2.88
C TYR A 108 3.31 -19.22 3.36
N LYS A 109 2.52 -19.04 4.42
CA LYS A 109 1.53 -20.03 4.88
C LYS A 109 0.16 -19.60 4.40
N THR A 110 -0.60 -20.54 3.84
CA THR A 110 -2.01 -20.31 3.49
C THR A 110 -2.75 -19.77 4.71
N VAL A 111 -3.50 -18.69 4.51
CA VAL A 111 -4.34 -18.10 5.54
C VAL A 111 -5.77 -18.55 5.30
N GLU A 112 -6.37 -19.14 6.32
CA GLU A 112 -7.78 -19.55 6.29
C GLU A 112 -8.66 -18.38 6.74
N LEU A 113 -9.69 -18.10 5.95
CA LEU A 113 -10.74 -17.15 6.27
C LEU A 113 -12.03 -17.91 6.54
N ASP A 114 -12.31 -18.14 7.81
CA ASP A 114 -13.55 -18.75 8.29
C ASP A 114 -14.71 -17.74 8.14
N LEU A 115 -15.62 -18.01 7.20
CA LEU A 115 -16.77 -17.16 6.94
C LEU A 115 -17.82 -17.24 8.06
N GLU A 116 -17.92 -18.35 8.79
CA GLU A 116 -18.81 -18.47 9.94
C GLU A 116 -18.39 -17.52 11.07
N TYR A 117 -17.08 -17.30 11.20
CA TYR A 117 -16.54 -16.36 12.18
C TYR A 117 -16.59 -14.90 11.69
N VAL A 118 -16.16 -14.63 10.45
CA VAL A 118 -16.01 -13.23 9.99
C VAL A 118 -17.27 -12.62 9.39
N CYS A 119 -18.19 -13.44 8.86
CA CYS A 119 -19.40 -12.95 8.20
C CYS A 119 -20.48 -14.06 8.11
N PRO A 120 -21.01 -14.54 9.26
CA PRO A 120 -21.92 -15.70 9.28
C PRO A 120 -23.21 -15.50 8.47
N ILE A 121 -23.63 -14.25 8.26
CA ILE A 121 -24.83 -13.91 7.51
C ILE A 121 -24.76 -14.36 6.03
N ILE A 122 -23.56 -14.58 5.48
CA ILE A 122 -23.36 -15.06 4.10
C ILE A 122 -24.18 -16.33 3.82
N LYS A 123 -24.31 -17.22 4.81
CA LYS A 123 -25.04 -18.48 4.69
C LYS A 123 -26.49 -18.33 4.27
N GLN A 124 -27.11 -17.20 4.58
CA GLN A 124 -28.52 -16.94 4.25
C GLN A 124 -28.72 -16.53 2.78
N TYR A 125 -27.65 -16.16 2.08
CA TYR A 125 -27.74 -15.51 0.76
C TYR A 125 -27.06 -16.30 -0.35
N VAL A 126 -26.07 -17.13 -0.04
CA VAL A 126 -25.41 -17.96 -1.06
C VAL A 126 -26.33 -19.12 -1.44
N THR A 127 -26.44 -19.38 -2.74
CA THR A 127 -27.31 -20.44 -3.31
C THR A 127 -26.60 -21.12 -4.50
N GLY A 128 -27.13 -22.27 -4.92
CA GLY A 128 -26.63 -23.04 -6.08
C GLY A 128 -25.22 -23.62 -5.86
N ASP A 129 -24.46 -23.80 -6.95
CA ASP A 129 -23.13 -24.43 -6.93
C ASP A 129 -22.15 -23.78 -5.93
N LYS A 130 -22.30 -22.48 -5.67
CA LYS A 130 -21.46 -21.78 -4.69
C LYS A 130 -21.78 -22.17 -3.25
N LEU A 131 -23.05 -22.45 -2.96
CA LEU A 131 -23.46 -22.94 -1.64
C LEU A 131 -22.88 -24.34 -1.43
N GLU A 132 -23.07 -25.23 -2.40
CA GLU A 132 -22.54 -26.60 -2.36
C GLU A 132 -21.02 -26.59 -2.12
N GLN A 133 -20.28 -25.79 -2.90
CA GLN A 133 -18.84 -25.65 -2.73
C GLN A 133 -18.44 -25.10 -1.35
N LEU A 134 -19.13 -24.06 -0.85
CA LEU A 134 -18.80 -23.49 0.46
C LEU A 134 -19.15 -24.44 1.61
N GLU A 135 -20.19 -25.27 1.48
CA GLU A 135 -20.52 -26.29 2.46
C GLU A 135 -19.49 -27.43 2.47
N GLU A 136 -19.04 -27.87 1.29
CA GLU A 136 -17.95 -28.85 1.13
C GLU A 136 -16.62 -28.33 1.72
N ASP A 137 -16.33 -27.04 1.53
CA ASP A 137 -15.15 -26.36 2.07
C ASP A 137 -15.31 -25.94 3.55
N GLU A 138 -16.37 -26.41 4.24
CA GLU A 138 -16.69 -26.07 5.64
C GLU A 138 -16.72 -24.56 5.93
N TRP A 139 -17.15 -23.76 4.94
CA TRP A 139 -17.19 -22.29 4.96
C TRP A 139 -15.82 -21.62 5.13
N ILE A 140 -14.72 -22.34 4.87
CA ILE A 140 -13.36 -21.84 4.94
C ILE A 140 -12.87 -21.43 3.55
N ILE A 141 -12.52 -20.15 3.38
CA ILE A 141 -11.83 -19.67 2.19
C ILE A 141 -10.32 -19.67 2.42
N GLU A 142 -9.60 -20.51 1.68
CA GLU A 142 -8.14 -20.51 1.65
C GLU A 142 -7.58 -19.34 0.82
N LEU A 143 -6.82 -18.45 1.46
CA LEU A 143 -6.03 -17.41 0.79
C LEU A 143 -4.64 -17.95 0.46
N LYS A 144 -4.52 -18.57 -0.72
CA LYS A 144 -3.25 -19.11 -1.24
C LYS A 144 -2.32 -17.98 -1.69
N PHE A 145 -1.03 -18.29 -1.78
CA PHE A 145 0.00 -17.33 -2.18
C PHE A 145 -0.36 -16.61 -3.50
N GLU A 146 -0.74 -17.37 -4.52
CA GLU A 146 -1.06 -16.81 -5.84
C GLU A 146 -2.31 -15.93 -5.82
N ASP A 147 -3.27 -16.21 -4.94
CA ASP A 147 -4.49 -15.42 -4.80
C ASP A 147 -4.19 -14.09 -4.11
N VAL A 148 -3.45 -14.11 -3.01
CA VAL A 148 -3.00 -12.89 -2.33
C VAL A 148 -2.11 -12.06 -3.25
N LYS A 149 -1.20 -12.69 -3.99
CA LYS A 149 -0.38 -11.99 -4.97
C LYS A 149 -1.23 -11.31 -6.05
N ARG A 150 -2.26 -11.98 -6.59
CA ARG A 150 -3.21 -11.40 -7.56
C ARG A 150 -4.05 -10.27 -6.99
N ILE A 151 -4.36 -10.30 -5.68
CA ILE A 151 -5.03 -9.20 -4.99
C ILE A 151 -4.13 -7.95 -4.93
N PHE A 152 -2.83 -8.14 -4.68
CA PHE A 152 -1.88 -7.04 -4.50
C PHE A 152 -1.32 -6.46 -5.80
N ASP A 153 -0.91 -7.32 -6.73
CA ASP A 153 -0.13 -6.94 -7.92
C ASP A 153 -0.74 -5.79 -8.72
N PRO A 154 -2.04 -5.74 -9.02
CA PRO A 154 -2.62 -4.65 -9.80
C PRO A 154 -2.46 -3.28 -9.13
N VAL A 155 -2.50 -3.24 -7.79
CA VAL A 155 -2.37 -2.00 -7.01
C VAL A 155 -0.91 -1.59 -6.90
N VAL A 156 -0.04 -2.54 -6.52
CA VAL A 156 1.40 -2.28 -6.36
C VAL A 156 2.05 -1.90 -7.69
N ASN A 157 1.67 -2.54 -8.80
CA ASN A 157 2.20 -2.21 -10.13
C ASN A 157 1.80 -0.78 -10.56
N LYS A 158 0.61 -0.29 -10.16
CA LYS A 158 0.22 1.11 -10.40
C LYS A 158 1.10 2.08 -9.63
N ILE A 159 1.42 1.77 -8.37
CA ILE A 159 2.33 2.59 -7.55
C ILE A 159 3.73 2.61 -8.16
N ILE A 160 4.27 1.45 -8.53
CA ILE A 160 5.59 1.35 -9.19
C ILE A 160 5.61 2.18 -10.48
N LYS A 161 4.57 2.08 -11.31
CA LYS A 161 4.46 2.89 -12.53
C LYS A 161 4.49 4.39 -12.22
N LEU A 162 3.72 4.83 -11.23
CA LEU A 162 3.66 6.23 -10.81
C LEU A 162 5.02 6.74 -10.30
N ILE A 163 5.74 5.94 -9.52
CA ILE A 163 7.11 6.26 -9.08
C ILE A 163 8.07 6.33 -10.26
N CYS A 164 7.99 5.38 -11.20
CA CYS A 164 8.85 5.36 -12.38
C CYS A 164 8.66 6.63 -13.23
N GLU A 165 7.41 7.03 -13.47
CA GLU A 165 7.07 8.25 -14.21
C GLU A 165 7.58 9.51 -13.50
N GLN A 166 7.43 9.58 -12.18
CA GLN A 166 7.96 10.67 -11.38
C GLN A 166 9.48 10.76 -11.48
N LEU A 167 10.20 9.65 -11.34
CA LEU A 167 11.66 9.62 -11.42
C LEU A 167 12.19 10.11 -12.77
N ASN A 168 11.52 9.77 -13.87
CA ASN A 168 11.91 10.22 -15.21
C ASN A 168 11.91 11.75 -15.36
N ASN A 169 11.09 12.45 -14.56
CA ASN A 169 10.95 13.91 -14.60
C ASN A 169 11.77 14.64 -13.52
N SER A 170 12.42 13.90 -12.61
CA SER A 170 12.99 14.46 -11.36
C SER A 170 14.52 14.69 -11.41
N GLY A 171 15.20 14.12 -12.40
CA GLY A 171 16.66 14.01 -12.43
C GLY A 171 17.18 13.03 -11.37
N PRO A 172 18.50 12.98 -11.11
CA PRO A 172 19.07 12.03 -10.15
C PRO A 172 18.50 12.20 -8.75
N ILE A 173 18.05 11.10 -8.15
CA ILE A 173 17.49 11.04 -6.79
C ILE A 173 18.52 10.45 -5.82
N SER A 174 18.80 11.17 -4.74
CA SER A 174 19.76 10.74 -3.70
C SER A 174 19.10 9.92 -2.60
N ALA A 175 17.81 10.09 -2.37
CA ALA A 175 17.04 9.30 -1.41
C ALA A 175 15.56 9.24 -1.79
N MET A 176 14.91 8.15 -1.39
CA MET A 176 13.45 7.98 -1.48
C MET A 176 12.90 7.69 -0.08
N PHE A 177 11.89 8.45 0.32
CA PHE A 177 11.21 8.31 1.60
C PHE A 177 9.81 7.77 1.37
N LEU A 178 9.51 6.61 1.97
CA LEU A 178 8.19 5.99 1.93
C LEU A 178 7.44 6.35 3.21
N VAL A 179 6.32 7.05 3.07
CA VAL A 179 5.45 7.48 4.17
C VAL A 179 4.00 7.05 3.91
N GLY A 180 3.08 7.40 4.81
CA GLY A 180 1.67 7.05 4.70
C GLY A 180 1.32 5.67 5.27
N GLY A 181 0.03 5.44 5.57
CA GLY A 181 -0.41 4.23 6.27
C GLY A 181 -0.27 2.93 5.46
N PHE A 182 -0.38 2.99 4.12
CA PHE A 182 -0.23 1.79 3.30
C PHE A 182 1.24 1.35 3.15
N ASN A 183 2.20 2.22 3.48
CA ASN A 183 3.61 1.84 3.57
C ASN A 183 3.87 0.76 4.66
N GLU A 184 2.95 0.52 5.59
CA GLU A 184 3.06 -0.62 6.52
C GLU A 184 3.05 -1.98 5.80
N SER A 185 2.60 -2.05 4.55
CA SER A 185 2.63 -3.28 3.76
C SER A 185 4.07 -3.71 3.42
N ARG A 186 4.49 -4.86 3.95
CA ARG A 186 5.81 -5.46 3.67
C ARG A 186 5.98 -5.76 2.18
N TYR A 187 4.92 -6.22 1.50
CA TYR A 187 4.97 -6.50 0.08
C TYR A 187 5.22 -5.24 -0.75
N LEU A 188 4.51 -4.14 -0.48
CA LEU A 188 4.72 -2.86 -1.16
C LEU A 188 6.15 -2.37 -0.99
N GLN A 189 6.63 -2.36 0.25
CA GLN A 189 8.00 -1.96 0.59
C GLN A 189 9.06 -2.80 -0.14
N LYS A 190 8.89 -4.14 -0.15
CA LYS A 190 9.81 -5.05 -0.85
C LYS A 190 9.83 -4.74 -2.35
N ARG A 191 8.66 -4.64 -2.98
CA ARG A 191 8.52 -4.38 -4.42
C ARG A 191 9.12 -3.03 -4.83
N ILE A 192 8.91 -1.97 -4.04
CA ILE A 192 9.55 -0.67 -4.30
C ILE A 192 11.07 -0.78 -4.22
N ARG A 193 11.61 -1.46 -3.19
CA ARG A 193 13.06 -1.64 -3.07
C ARG A 193 13.64 -2.46 -4.23
N GLU A 194 13.00 -3.54 -4.63
CA GLU A 194 13.43 -4.37 -5.77
C GLU A 194 13.51 -3.55 -7.06
N GLU A 195 12.50 -2.70 -7.33
CA GLU A 195 12.42 -1.93 -8.58
C GLU A 195 13.35 -0.70 -8.61
N PHE A 196 13.61 -0.07 -7.46
CA PHE A 196 14.22 1.26 -7.42
C PHE A 196 15.57 1.34 -6.71
N SER A 197 16.06 0.28 -6.07
CA SER A 197 17.35 0.33 -5.35
C SER A 197 18.53 0.68 -6.26
N SER A 198 18.49 0.32 -7.54
CA SER A 198 19.52 0.68 -8.53
C SER A 198 19.32 2.09 -9.13
N LYS A 199 18.13 2.68 -9.01
CA LYS A 199 17.79 4.01 -9.55
C LYS A 199 17.98 5.14 -8.53
N VAL A 200 18.03 4.80 -7.25
CA VAL A 200 18.29 5.74 -6.14
C VAL A 200 19.75 5.62 -5.72
N LYS A 201 20.45 6.74 -5.56
CA LYS A 201 21.86 6.77 -5.17
C LYS A 201 22.08 5.96 -3.88
N ASN A 202 23.08 5.09 -3.89
CA ASN A 202 23.43 4.21 -2.77
C ASN A 202 22.25 3.37 -2.24
N SER A 203 21.23 3.12 -3.05
CA SER A 203 20.02 2.37 -2.67
C SER A 203 19.31 2.94 -1.42
N ASN A 204 19.38 4.26 -1.22
CA ASN A 204 18.82 4.92 -0.05
C ASN A 204 17.28 5.05 -0.14
N ILE A 205 16.58 3.95 0.14
CA ILE A 205 15.12 3.88 0.21
C ILE A 205 14.70 3.58 1.64
N SER A 206 14.08 4.56 2.28
CA SER A 206 13.93 4.59 3.73
C SER A 206 12.48 4.78 4.15
N VAL A 207 12.12 4.13 5.25
CA VAL A 207 10.85 4.31 5.95
C VAL A 207 11.17 5.05 7.25
N PRO A 208 10.85 6.35 7.36
CA PRO A 208 11.15 7.12 8.56
C PRO A 208 10.47 6.51 9.79
N SER A 209 11.20 6.45 10.92
CA SER A 209 10.75 5.85 12.18
C SER A 209 9.69 6.67 12.92
N GLN A 210 9.60 7.97 12.63
CA GLN A 210 8.48 8.80 13.02
C GLN A 210 7.64 9.06 11.77
N PRO A 211 6.28 9.04 11.86
CA PRO A 211 5.45 9.53 10.79
C PRO A 211 5.85 10.99 10.56
N VAL A 212 6.66 11.25 9.53
CA VAL A 212 6.97 12.60 9.08
C VAL A 212 5.60 13.21 8.83
N VAL A 213 5.21 14.12 9.71
CA VAL A 213 3.82 14.52 9.94
C VAL A 213 3.21 15.03 8.63
N ALA A 214 2.54 14.14 7.90
CA ALA A 214 1.61 14.49 6.84
C ALA A 214 0.25 14.77 7.50
N SER A 215 0.21 15.84 8.29
CA SER A 215 -1.04 16.52 8.64
C SER A 215 -0.96 17.92 8.07
N LEU A 216 -1.32 18.02 6.79
CA LEU A 216 -1.63 19.27 6.12
C LEU A 216 -2.89 19.88 6.77
N ARG A 217 -2.72 20.62 7.86
CA ARG A 217 -3.71 21.62 8.29
C ARG A 217 -3.20 22.99 7.86
N GLY A 218 -3.85 23.54 6.83
CA GLY A 218 -3.96 24.97 6.54
C GLY A 218 -2.68 25.83 6.59
N GLY A 219 -2.26 26.31 5.41
CA GLY A 219 -1.73 27.67 5.29
C GLY A 219 -0.24 27.92 5.49
N ASN A 220 0.54 27.08 6.19
CA ASN A 220 2.00 27.27 6.27
C ASN A 220 2.76 25.94 6.18
N ARG A 221 3.44 25.75 5.05
CA ARG A 221 4.16 24.54 4.65
C ARG A 221 5.54 24.49 5.30
N ILE A 222 5.71 23.72 6.36
CA ILE A 222 7.02 23.27 6.84
C ILE A 222 6.99 21.76 6.95
N LEU A 223 7.61 21.08 5.99
CA LEU A 223 8.07 19.70 6.21
C LEU A 223 9.22 19.77 7.20
N THR A 224 8.99 19.27 8.40
CA THR A 224 10.10 19.05 9.35
C THR A 224 10.63 17.64 9.09
N LEU A 225 11.55 17.52 8.13
CA LEU A 225 12.47 16.36 7.99
C LEU A 225 13.63 16.57 8.95
#